data_AF-A0A3R7AYV3-F1
#
_entry.id   AF-A0A3R7AYV3-F1
#
_cell.length_a   1.000
_cell.length_b   1.000
_cell.length_c   1.000
_cell.angle_alpha   90.00
_cell.angle_beta   90.00
_cell.angle_gamma   90.00
#
_symmetry.space_group_name_H-M   'P 1'
#
loop_
_entity.id
_entity.type
_entity.pdbx_description
1 polymer ?
#
loop_
_entity_poly.entity_id
_entity_poly.type
_entity_poly.pdbx_seq_one_letter_code
_entity_poly.pdbx_strand_id
1 'polypeptide(L)'
;MDRRGEAPGRAQGGVPREAREDHRGGPPGQGHRLKEGEGGLPQYFKNRDLVVPGDILAEGRFRAGENTYRLGGKIYATRIGLVEYGRGVVSVIALRSNYEPRIGDTVVGAVVDIDLGSWRVDVGAPALAILNVPDAIGESFKQEMALPEIFDIGDVVVARVVKLNRDGTPILSTLGPGLGRVEEGRLVRMTPTKIPRLIGKKGSMVNMILKETGCQIVIGQNGVILVNCRDKEMEDLVVQVLEKIENEAHTTGLTNRIYGFIREMKEKGRDE
;
A
#
# COMPACT_ATOMS: atom_id res chain seq x y z
N MET A 1 77.38 39.21 -1.10
CA MET A 1 76.73 38.90 -2.38
C MET A 1 75.25 38.72 -2.04
N ASP A 2 74.47 39.76 -1.83
CA ASP A 2 74.18 40.85 -2.77
C ASP A 2 73.93 40.28 -4.17
N ARG A 3 72.65 40.09 -4.53
CA ARG A 3 71.96 40.98 -5.48
C ARG A 3 70.54 40.49 -5.83
N ARG A 4 69.59 41.36 -5.47
CA ARG A 4 68.53 41.95 -6.33
C ARG A 4 67.38 41.02 -6.73
N GLY A 5 66.13 41.34 -6.41
CA GLY A 5 65.41 42.59 -6.78
C GLY A 5 64.40 42.19 -7.86
N GLU A 6 63.16 42.67 -7.98
CA GLU A 6 62.48 43.87 -7.51
C GLU A 6 60.96 43.65 -7.61
N ALA A 7 60.20 44.53 -6.95
CA ALA A 7 58.74 44.64 -6.88
C ALA A 7 58.11 45.18 -8.21
N PRO A 8 56.82 45.58 -8.32
CA PRO A 8 56.08 46.56 -7.49
C PRO A 8 54.63 46.06 -7.16
N GLY A 9 53.74 46.71 -6.42
CA GLY A 9 53.62 48.06 -5.89
C GLY A 9 52.15 48.50 -5.98
N ARG A 10 51.56 48.77 -4.80
CA ARG A 10 50.50 49.76 -4.46
C ARG A 10 49.30 49.99 -5.39
N ALA A 11 48.10 49.96 -4.80
CA ALA A 11 47.20 51.13 -4.81
C ALA A 11 46.09 50.99 -3.75
N GLN A 12 45.85 52.10 -3.05
CA GLN A 12 44.68 52.39 -2.23
C GLN A 12 43.48 52.69 -3.14
N GLY A 13 42.25 52.45 -2.68
CA GLY A 13 41.04 52.86 -3.39
C GLY A 13 39.80 52.69 -2.52
N GLY A 14 39.03 53.78 -2.39
CA GLY A 14 37.90 53.97 -1.47
C GLY A 14 36.62 53.19 -1.75
N VAL A 15 35.71 53.35 -0.78
CA VAL A 15 34.33 52.82 -0.65
C VAL A 15 33.44 53.23 -1.84
N PRO A 16 32.45 52.40 -2.25
CA PRO A 16 31.06 52.90 -2.17
C PRO A 16 30.01 51.84 -1.77
N ARG A 17 28.89 52.36 -1.28
CA ARG A 17 27.64 51.67 -0.91
C ARG A 17 26.86 51.14 -2.15
N GLU A 18 26.01 50.15 -1.85
CA GLU A 18 24.79 49.71 -2.57
C GLU A 18 24.91 49.09 -3.98
N ALA A 19 24.50 47.81 -4.10
CA ALA A 19 23.31 47.40 -4.87
C ALA A 19 23.29 45.88 -5.19
N ARG A 20 22.13 45.27 -4.90
CA ARG A 20 21.44 44.19 -5.63
C ARG A 20 21.80 42.71 -5.40
N GLU A 21 20.70 41.97 -5.41
CA GLU A 21 20.48 40.56 -5.13
C GLU A 21 21.21 39.64 -6.11
N ASP A 22 21.56 38.44 -5.63
CA ASP A 22 21.50 37.26 -6.48
C ASP A 22 21.06 36.03 -5.67
N HIS A 23 19.94 35.47 -6.09
CA HIS A 23 19.37 34.22 -5.60
C HIS A 23 20.34 33.06 -5.79
N ARG A 24 20.49 32.19 -4.77
CA ARG A 24 20.86 30.79 -5.00
C ARG A 24 20.35 29.90 -3.88
N GLY A 25 19.46 29.00 -4.26
CA GLY A 25 18.58 28.21 -3.40
C GLY A 25 19.30 27.20 -2.49
N GLY A 26 18.78 27.09 -1.27
CA GLY A 26 19.06 25.98 -0.36
C GLY A 26 18.26 24.72 -0.73
N PRO A 27 18.63 23.55 -0.18
CA PRO A 27 17.99 22.28 -0.49
C PRO A 27 16.54 22.25 0.01
N PRO A 28 15.60 21.63 -0.74
CA PRO A 28 14.22 21.48 -0.29
C PRO A 28 14.15 20.45 0.86
N GLY A 29 13.47 20.78 1.96
CA GLY A 29 13.11 19.80 3.01
C GLY A 29 13.43 20.13 4.47
N GLN A 30 13.99 21.30 4.79
CA GLN A 30 14.08 21.73 6.20
C GLN A 30 12.74 22.30 6.65
N GLY A 31 11.87 21.43 7.19
CA GLY A 31 10.53 21.76 7.64
C GLY A 31 10.50 22.96 8.58
N HIS A 32 9.83 24.03 8.15
CA HIS A 32 9.39 25.10 9.04
C HIS A 32 8.43 24.51 10.08
N ARG A 33 8.69 24.77 11.37
CA ARG A 33 7.83 24.36 12.49
C ARG A 33 6.39 24.83 12.24
N LEU A 34 5.47 23.89 12.05
CA LEU A 34 4.05 24.21 12.08
C LEU A 34 3.58 24.25 13.55
N LYS A 35 2.58 25.09 13.81
CA LYS A 35 2.04 25.36 15.16
C LYS A 35 1.69 24.08 15.92
N GLU A 36 1.74 24.17 17.25
CA GLU A 36 1.37 23.16 18.23
C GLU A 36 0.09 22.39 17.84
N GLY A 37 0.21 21.07 17.62
CA GLY A 37 -0.93 20.18 17.43
C GLY A 37 -1.66 19.90 18.75
N GLU A 38 -2.81 19.21 18.70
CA GLU A 38 -3.56 18.79 19.90
C GLU A 38 -2.63 18.05 20.88
N GLY A 39 -2.34 18.69 22.02
CA GLY A 39 -1.42 18.20 23.05
C GLY A 39 -0.06 18.90 23.16
N GLY A 40 0.22 19.95 22.38
CA GLY A 40 1.40 20.83 22.57
C GLY A 40 2.74 20.25 22.09
N LEU A 41 2.72 19.21 21.25
CA LEU A 41 3.93 18.58 20.72
C LEU A 41 4.27 19.11 19.30
N PRO A 42 5.56 19.29 18.94
CA PRO A 42 5.95 19.82 17.64
C PRO A 42 5.58 18.86 16.50
N GLN A 43 4.83 19.37 15.52
CA GLN A 43 4.52 18.72 14.24
C GLN A 43 5.08 19.59 13.11
N TYR A 44 5.64 18.97 12.08
CA TYR A 44 6.31 19.67 10.98
C TYR A 44 5.48 19.65 9.68
N PHE A 45 4.45 18.80 9.61
CA PHE A 45 3.54 18.64 8.49
C PHE A 45 2.10 18.61 8.98
N LYS A 46 1.14 19.06 8.16
CA LYS A 46 -0.30 18.90 8.45
C LYS A 46 -0.74 17.47 8.13
N ASN A 47 -1.86 17.07 8.72
CA ASN A 47 -2.45 15.77 8.41
C ASN A 47 -2.77 15.67 6.91
N ARG A 48 -2.37 14.56 6.29
CA ARG A 48 -2.42 14.27 4.84
C ARG A 48 -1.50 15.08 3.94
N ASP A 49 -0.51 15.78 4.47
CA ASP A 49 0.55 16.36 3.64
C ASP A 49 1.44 15.26 3.03
N LEU A 50 1.93 15.52 1.82
CA LEU A 50 2.89 14.64 1.14
C LEU A 50 4.26 14.75 1.82
N VAL A 51 4.84 13.60 2.15
CA VAL A 51 6.18 13.48 2.77
C VAL A 51 7.04 12.50 2.00
N VAL A 52 8.36 12.64 2.15
CA VAL A 52 9.37 11.77 1.55
C VAL A 52 10.26 11.12 2.63
N PRO A 53 10.95 10.01 2.33
CA PRO A 53 11.87 9.38 3.29
C PRO A 53 12.91 10.38 3.81
N GLY A 54 13.08 10.43 5.13
CA GLY A 54 14.00 11.36 5.79
C GLY A 54 13.33 12.64 6.31
N ASP A 55 12.10 12.95 5.91
CA ASP A 55 11.35 14.07 6.49
C ASP A 55 11.10 13.86 7.98
N ILE A 56 11.34 14.91 8.78
CA ILE A 56 10.98 14.94 10.20
C ILE A 56 9.48 15.24 10.30
N LEU A 57 8.72 14.31 10.86
CA LEU A 57 7.26 14.43 10.96
C LEU A 57 6.85 15.10 12.27
N ALA A 58 7.44 14.63 13.37
CA ALA A 58 7.10 15.08 14.71
C ALA A 58 8.25 14.91 15.70
N GLU A 59 8.14 15.59 16.84
CA GLU A 59 9.11 15.53 17.93
C GLU A 59 8.44 15.29 19.28
N GLY A 60 9.16 14.69 20.22
CA GLY A 60 8.66 14.43 21.57
C GLY A 60 7.90 13.11 21.70
N ARG A 61 6.78 13.11 22.45
CA ARG A 61 6.13 11.90 22.99
C ARG A 61 5.25 11.12 22.01
N PHE A 62 5.24 11.47 20.73
CA PHE A 62 4.53 10.67 19.73
C PHE A 62 5.07 9.24 19.67
N ARG A 63 4.27 8.27 19.24
CA ARG A 63 4.76 6.92 18.93
C ARG A 63 5.00 6.81 17.43
N ALA A 64 6.08 6.14 17.05
CA ALA A 64 6.32 5.82 15.64
C ALA A 64 5.31 4.74 15.23
N GLY A 65 4.48 5.06 14.24
CA GLY A 65 3.55 4.15 13.59
C GLY A 65 4.14 3.61 12.29
N GLU A 66 3.26 3.11 11.42
CA GLU A 66 3.66 2.52 10.14
C GLU A 66 4.41 3.49 9.24
N ASN A 67 5.42 2.97 8.53
CA ASN A 67 6.28 3.72 7.61
C ASN A 67 6.98 4.93 8.26
N THR A 68 7.25 4.84 9.57
CA THR A 68 8.04 5.82 10.32
C THR A 68 9.06 5.13 11.22
N TYR A 69 10.09 5.86 11.63
CA TYR A 69 11.04 5.41 12.64
C TYR A 69 11.44 6.55 13.57
N ARG A 70 11.92 6.19 14.76
CA ARG A 70 12.35 7.15 15.78
C ARG A 70 13.88 7.18 15.87
N LEU A 71 14.45 8.37 15.81
CA LEU A 71 15.88 8.61 16.00
C LEU A 71 16.07 9.95 16.73
N GLY A 72 16.87 9.97 17.81
CA GLY A 72 17.19 11.22 18.51
C GLY A 72 15.99 12.02 19.01
N GLY A 73 14.91 11.36 19.46
CA GLY A 73 13.70 12.04 19.96
C GLY A 73 12.73 12.55 18.87
N LYS A 74 13.10 12.41 17.59
CA LYS A 74 12.31 12.80 16.42
C LYS A 74 11.76 11.56 15.71
N ILE A 75 10.64 11.74 15.02
CA ILE A 75 10.02 10.73 14.17
C ILE A 75 10.24 11.13 12.72
N TYR A 76 10.73 10.19 11.92
CA TYR A 76 11.07 10.38 10.52
C TYR A 76 10.22 9.48 9.63
N ALA A 77 9.91 9.93 8.41
CA ALA A 77 9.28 9.10 7.38
C ALA A 77 10.29 8.09 6.79
N THR A 78 9.84 6.87 6.48
CA THR A 78 10.63 5.86 5.74
C THR A 78 10.19 5.68 4.29
N ARG A 79 9.02 6.20 3.90
CA ARG A 79 8.43 6.04 2.57
C ARG A 79 7.81 7.35 2.08
N ILE A 80 7.67 7.46 0.75
CA ILE A 80 6.88 8.52 0.13
C ILE A 80 5.39 8.25 0.41
N GLY A 81 4.69 9.20 1.00
CA GLY A 81 3.33 8.97 1.47
C GLY A 81 2.63 10.21 2.00
N LEU A 82 1.43 10.02 2.53
CA LEU A 82 0.68 11.05 3.22
C LEU A 82 0.84 10.85 4.73
N VAL A 83 1.29 11.86 5.45
CA VAL A 83 1.44 11.76 6.91
C VAL A 83 0.06 11.68 7.59
N GLU A 84 -0.07 10.82 8.58
CA GLU A 84 -1.27 10.71 9.41
C GLU A 84 -0.92 10.85 10.90
N TYR A 85 -1.61 11.75 11.58
CA TYR A 85 -1.51 11.95 13.03
C TYR A 85 -2.78 11.41 13.68
N GLY A 86 -2.66 10.39 14.53
CA GLY A 86 -3.81 9.77 15.20
C GLY A 86 -3.47 9.24 16.59
N ARG A 87 -4.24 9.66 17.62
CA ARG A 87 -4.13 9.18 19.02
C ARG A 87 -2.69 9.13 19.56
N GLY A 88 -1.88 10.14 19.23
CA GLY A 88 -0.47 10.21 19.64
C GLY A 88 0.48 9.28 18.88
N VAL A 89 0.04 8.64 17.80
CA VAL A 89 0.84 7.88 16.84
C VAL A 89 0.99 8.70 15.57
N VAL A 90 2.19 8.66 14.98
CA VAL A 90 2.49 9.29 13.68
C VAL A 90 2.84 8.18 12.71
N SER A 91 2.08 8.08 11.63
CA SER A 91 2.28 7.10 10.56
C SER A 91 2.37 7.81 9.20
N VAL A 92 2.84 7.09 8.20
CA VAL A 92 2.79 7.54 6.80
C VAL A 92 2.02 6.52 6.00
N ILE A 93 0.96 6.97 5.32
CA ILE A 93 0.21 6.18 4.35
C ILE A 93 1.01 6.18 3.05
N ALA A 94 1.74 5.10 2.78
CA ALA A 94 2.59 5.00 1.59
C ALA A 94 1.76 5.12 0.30
N LEU A 95 2.26 5.88 -0.69
CA LEU A 95 1.57 6.02 -1.98
C LEU A 95 1.64 4.72 -2.80
N ARG A 96 2.77 4.01 -2.71
CA ARG A 96 3.01 2.69 -3.29
C ARG A 96 3.76 1.83 -2.28
N SER A 97 3.32 0.61 -2.08
CA SER A 97 4.05 -0.41 -1.34
C SER A 97 3.66 -1.79 -1.84
N ASN A 98 4.59 -2.72 -1.72
CA ASN A 98 4.29 -4.14 -1.84
C ASN A 98 3.39 -4.57 -0.67
N TYR A 99 2.82 -5.77 -0.80
CA TYR A 99 2.04 -6.37 0.25
C TYR A 99 2.95 -6.78 1.41
N GLU A 100 2.64 -6.28 2.61
CA GLU A 100 3.28 -6.70 3.85
C GLU A 100 2.26 -7.54 4.64
N PRO A 101 2.50 -8.85 4.81
CA PRO A 101 1.50 -9.75 5.33
C PRO A 101 1.20 -9.52 6.81
N ARG A 102 -0.09 -9.56 7.18
CA ARG A 102 -0.53 -9.46 8.57
C ARG A 102 -1.44 -10.62 8.92
N ILE A 103 -1.34 -11.06 10.18
CA ILE A 103 -2.25 -12.08 10.72
C ILE A 103 -3.69 -11.57 10.62
N GLY A 104 -4.56 -12.39 10.04
CA GLY A 104 -5.96 -12.09 9.78
C GLY A 104 -6.26 -11.59 8.37
N ASP A 105 -5.25 -11.26 7.56
CA ASP A 105 -5.45 -10.83 6.18
C ASP A 105 -6.04 -11.97 5.34
N THR A 106 -7.08 -11.67 4.57
CA THR A 106 -7.49 -12.51 3.44
C THR A 106 -6.61 -12.16 2.24
N VAL A 107 -6.09 -13.17 1.56
CA VAL A 107 -5.21 -13.05 0.39
C VAL A 107 -5.66 -14.00 -0.72
N VAL A 108 -5.39 -13.61 -1.96
CA VAL A 108 -5.58 -14.49 -3.13
C VAL A 108 -4.22 -14.73 -3.76
N GLY A 109 -3.83 -15.99 -3.90
CA GLY A 109 -2.50 -16.37 -4.38
C GLY A 109 -2.53 -17.59 -5.28
N ALA A 110 -1.43 -17.86 -5.95
CA ALA A 110 -1.27 -19.02 -6.82
C ALA A 110 -0.31 -20.03 -6.18
N VAL A 111 -0.63 -21.32 -6.25
CA VAL A 111 0.28 -22.39 -5.87
C VAL A 111 1.42 -22.45 -6.88
N VAL A 112 2.64 -22.34 -6.39
CA VAL A 112 3.85 -22.33 -7.23
C VAL A 112 4.71 -23.58 -7.05
N ASP A 113 4.55 -24.28 -5.92
CA ASP A 113 5.30 -25.50 -5.63
C ASP A 113 4.56 -26.36 -4.59
N ILE A 114 4.91 -27.65 -4.54
CA ILE A 114 4.32 -28.65 -3.65
C ILE A 114 5.44 -29.33 -2.86
N ASP A 115 5.49 -29.07 -1.56
CA ASP A 115 6.42 -29.67 -0.61
C ASP A 115 5.77 -30.90 0.08
N LEU A 116 6.58 -31.70 0.79
CA LEU A 116 6.04 -32.81 1.59
C LEU A 116 5.12 -32.27 2.71
N GLY A 117 3.82 -32.48 2.54
CA GLY A 117 2.78 -32.09 3.51
C GLY A 117 2.41 -30.60 3.49
N SER A 118 2.82 -29.84 2.47
CA SER A 118 2.46 -28.42 2.34
C SER A 118 2.57 -27.90 0.90
N TRP A 119 1.96 -26.74 0.62
CA TRP A 119 2.07 -26.02 -0.64
C TRP A 119 2.79 -24.69 -0.44
N ARG A 120 3.56 -24.28 -1.45
CA ARG A 120 4.09 -22.92 -1.55
C ARG A 120 3.14 -22.08 -2.39
N VAL A 121 2.73 -20.95 -1.84
CA VAL A 121 1.75 -20.05 -2.47
C VAL A 121 2.38 -18.68 -2.66
N ASP A 122 2.39 -18.18 -3.89
CA ASP A 122 2.74 -16.79 -4.18
C ASP A 122 1.54 -15.89 -3.88
N VAL A 123 1.70 -15.06 -2.85
CA VAL A 123 0.73 -14.04 -2.45
C VAL A 123 1.28 -12.62 -2.66
N GLY A 124 2.41 -12.44 -3.34
CA GLY A 124 3.04 -11.13 -3.55
C GLY A 124 3.68 -10.52 -2.30
N ALA A 125 3.91 -11.33 -1.26
CA ALA A 125 4.69 -10.97 -0.08
C ALA A 125 6.21 -11.14 -0.36
N PRO A 126 7.11 -10.66 0.53
CA PRO A 126 8.55 -10.82 0.35
C PRO A 126 9.04 -12.28 0.28
N ALA A 127 8.30 -13.21 0.89
CA ALA A 127 8.57 -14.64 0.88
C ALA A 127 7.32 -15.42 0.44
N LEU A 128 7.53 -16.59 -0.18
CA LEU A 128 6.45 -17.51 -0.53
C LEU A 128 5.75 -18.00 0.74
N ALA A 129 4.43 -17.89 0.74
CA ALA A 129 3.62 -18.33 1.86
C ALA A 129 3.52 -19.86 1.88
N ILE A 130 3.29 -20.42 3.07
CA ILE A 130 3.18 -21.86 3.30
C ILE A 130 1.73 -22.18 3.65
N LEU A 131 1.13 -23.14 2.95
CA LEU A 131 -0.17 -23.71 3.29
C LEU A 131 0.06 -25.17 3.70
N ASN A 132 -0.13 -25.52 4.97
CA ASN A 132 0.05 -26.90 5.41
C ASN A 132 -1.24 -27.71 5.18
N VAL A 133 -1.12 -29.04 5.07
CA VAL A 133 -2.29 -29.94 4.92
C VAL A 133 -3.37 -29.72 5.99
N PRO A 134 -3.06 -29.63 7.31
CA PRO A 134 -4.09 -29.36 8.31
C PRO A 134 -4.77 -28.02 8.13
N ASP A 135 -4.03 -27.00 7.67
CA ASP A 135 -4.56 -25.66 7.43
C ASP A 135 -5.33 -25.56 6.10
N ALA A 136 -5.14 -26.53 5.20
CA ALA A 136 -5.79 -26.61 3.90
C ALA A 136 -7.15 -27.32 3.97
N ILE A 137 -7.15 -28.53 4.55
CA ILE A 137 -8.28 -29.46 4.51
C ILE A 137 -8.80 -29.87 5.89
N GLY A 138 -8.14 -29.45 6.98
CA GLY A 138 -8.57 -29.77 8.35
C GLY A 138 -8.19 -31.17 8.81
N GLU A 139 -7.38 -31.90 8.04
CA GLU A 139 -6.90 -33.24 8.35
C GLU A 139 -5.39 -33.29 8.62
N SER A 140 -4.93 -34.31 9.34
CA SER A 140 -3.49 -34.57 9.50
C SER A 140 -2.88 -35.08 8.20
N PHE A 141 -1.63 -34.69 7.92
CA PHE A 141 -0.88 -35.21 6.79
C PHE A 141 -0.69 -36.73 6.90
N LYS A 142 -0.91 -37.43 5.77
CA LYS A 142 -0.68 -38.86 5.60
C LYS A 142 0.20 -39.06 4.37
N GLN A 143 1.11 -40.02 4.41
CA GLN A 143 2.11 -40.19 3.36
C GLN A 143 1.48 -40.68 2.04
N GLU A 144 0.31 -41.31 2.10
CA GLU A 144 -0.45 -41.76 0.94
C GLU A 144 -1.23 -40.63 0.22
N MET A 145 -1.25 -39.41 0.80
CA MET A 145 -2.06 -38.31 0.27
C MET A 145 -1.47 -37.76 -1.04
N ALA A 146 -2.29 -37.74 -2.09
CA ALA A 146 -1.96 -37.10 -3.35
C ALA A 146 -2.20 -35.59 -3.26
N LEU A 147 -1.22 -34.84 -2.74
CA LEU A 147 -1.31 -33.38 -2.60
C LEU A 147 -1.68 -32.64 -3.91
N PRO A 148 -1.18 -33.02 -5.10
CA PRO A 148 -1.57 -32.37 -6.35
C PRO A 148 -3.06 -32.53 -6.70
N GLU A 149 -3.76 -33.54 -6.16
CA GLU A 149 -5.21 -33.70 -6.38
C GLU A 149 -6.04 -32.69 -5.57
N ILE A 150 -5.47 -32.14 -4.49
CA ILE A 150 -6.11 -31.11 -3.65
C ILE A 150 -5.85 -29.73 -4.24
N PHE A 151 -4.58 -29.39 -4.41
CA PHE A 151 -4.12 -28.19 -5.11
C PHE A 151 -2.89 -28.53 -5.94
N ASP A 152 -2.96 -28.22 -7.23
CA ASP A 152 -1.85 -28.39 -8.16
C ASP A 152 -1.13 -27.06 -8.43
N ILE A 153 0.06 -27.13 -9.02
CA ILE A 153 0.81 -25.95 -9.43
C ILE A 153 0.01 -25.16 -10.46
N GLY A 154 -0.14 -23.86 -10.20
CA GLY A 154 -0.97 -22.95 -10.99
C GLY A 154 -2.37 -22.73 -10.45
N ASP A 155 -2.83 -23.56 -9.49
CA ASP A 155 -4.13 -23.34 -8.85
C ASP A 155 -4.13 -22.05 -8.05
N VAL A 156 -5.25 -21.34 -8.12
CA VAL A 156 -5.46 -20.10 -7.37
C VAL A 156 -6.27 -20.42 -6.12
N VAL A 157 -5.82 -19.87 -4.99
CA VAL A 157 -6.44 -20.08 -3.68
C VAL A 157 -6.78 -18.77 -3.01
N VAL A 158 -7.96 -18.71 -2.39
CA VAL A 158 -8.32 -17.70 -1.41
C VAL A 158 -8.00 -18.25 -0.03
N ALA A 159 -7.10 -17.59 0.68
CA ALA A 159 -6.64 -18.05 1.98
C ALA A 159 -6.59 -16.90 2.99
N ARG A 160 -6.50 -17.26 4.27
CA ARG A 160 -6.26 -16.31 5.36
C ARG A 160 -4.88 -16.52 5.95
N VAL A 161 -4.17 -15.44 6.21
CA VAL A 161 -2.91 -15.49 6.98
C VAL A 161 -3.24 -15.79 8.44
N VAL A 162 -2.94 -17.00 8.90
CA VAL A 162 -3.22 -17.43 10.28
C VAL A 162 -2.05 -17.17 11.22
N LYS A 163 -0.83 -17.16 10.68
CA LYS A 163 0.39 -16.98 11.46
C LYS A 163 1.50 -16.38 10.58
N LEU A 164 2.45 -15.72 11.22
CA LEU A 164 3.73 -15.33 10.61
C LEU A 164 4.86 -16.06 11.34
N ASN A 165 5.79 -16.63 10.59
CA ASN A 165 7.03 -17.16 11.14
C ASN A 165 7.96 -16.02 11.60
N ARG A 166 9.04 -16.37 12.32
CA ARG A 166 10.00 -15.38 12.87
C ARG A 166 10.73 -14.60 11.79
N ASP A 167 10.89 -15.18 10.61
CA ASP A 167 11.46 -14.58 9.41
C ASP A 167 10.45 -13.75 8.59
N GLY A 168 9.20 -13.68 9.04
CA GLY A 168 8.11 -13.00 8.33
C GLY A 168 7.37 -13.86 7.30
N THR A 169 7.73 -15.14 7.15
CA THR A 169 7.05 -16.04 6.19
C THR A 169 5.60 -16.28 6.62
N PRO A 170 4.60 -16.00 5.74
CA PRO A 170 3.19 -16.22 6.05
C PRO A 170 2.81 -17.70 6.06
N ILE A 171 2.05 -18.10 7.08
CA ILE A 171 1.33 -19.38 7.11
C ILE A 171 -0.14 -19.11 6.81
N LEU A 172 -0.66 -19.81 5.81
CA LEU A 172 -2.01 -19.66 5.29
C LEU A 172 -2.92 -20.76 5.82
N SER A 173 -4.21 -20.48 5.82
CA SER A 173 -5.27 -21.48 5.93
C SER A 173 -6.37 -21.20 4.92
N THR A 174 -6.89 -22.24 4.29
CA THR A 174 -8.08 -22.19 3.43
C THR A 174 -9.34 -22.65 4.15
N LEU A 175 -9.27 -22.87 5.47
CA LEU A 175 -10.42 -23.28 6.27
C LEU A 175 -11.28 -22.07 6.65
N GLY A 176 -12.53 -22.11 6.21
CA GLY A 176 -13.55 -21.15 6.63
C GLY A 176 -14.43 -20.66 5.48
N PRO A 177 -15.44 -19.84 5.78
CA PRO A 177 -16.38 -19.37 4.77
C PRO A 177 -15.69 -18.50 3.73
N GLY A 178 -15.86 -18.86 2.45
CA GLY A 178 -15.32 -18.10 1.30
C GLY A 178 -13.81 -18.25 1.08
N LEU A 179 -13.19 -19.25 1.70
CA LEU A 179 -11.79 -19.64 1.48
C LEU A 179 -11.75 -20.98 0.73
N GLY A 180 -10.64 -21.26 0.04
CA GLY A 180 -10.48 -22.49 -0.75
C GLY A 180 -9.94 -22.24 -2.15
N ARG A 181 -10.07 -23.26 -3.01
CA ARG A 181 -9.72 -23.20 -4.43
C ARG A 181 -10.64 -22.22 -5.16
N VAL A 182 -10.07 -21.46 -6.08
CA VAL A 182 -10.82 -20.63 -7.02
C VAL A 182 -11.08 -21.44 -8.28
N GLU A 183 -12.35 -21.76 -8.52
CA GLU A 183 -12.78 -22.51 -9.72
C GLU A 183 -13.07 -21.57 -10.90
N GLU A 184 -13.64 -20.40 -10.63
CA GLU A 184 -14.11 -19.46 -11.64
C GLU A 184 -13.98 -18.00 -11.18
N GLY A 185 -14.05 -17.10 -12.17
CA GLY A 185 -13.96 -15.66 -12.00
C GLY A 185 -12.66 -15.07 -12.52
N ARG A 186 -12.61 -13.75 -12.58
CA ARG A 186 -11.48 -12.96 -13.07
C ARG A 186 -10.65 -12.40 -11.92
N LEU A 187 -9.33 -12.59 -12.03
CA LEU A 187 -8.38 -11.96 -11.13
C LEU A 187 -8.01 -10.57 -11.65
N VAL A 188 -8.18 -9.57 -10.79
CA VAL A 188 -7.79 -8.19 -11.03
C VAL A 188 -6.71 -7.80 -10.02
N ARG A 189 -5.60 -7.24 -10.52
CA ARG A 189 -4.53 -6.73 -9.66
C ARG A 189 -4.75 -5.25 -9.39
N MET A 190 -4.56 -4.87 -8.14
CA MET A 190 -4.59 -3.50 -7.64
C MET A 190 -3.41 -3.30 -6.70
N THR A 191 -2.80 -2.12 -6.70
CA THR A 191 -1.75 -1.81 -5.73
C THR A 191 -2.27 -1.99 -4.30
N PRO A 192 -1.60 -2.77 -3.41
CA PRO A 192 -2.09 -3.06 -2.05
C PRO A 192 -2.47 -1.81 -1.24
N THR A 193 -1.74 -0.70 -1.41
CA THR A 193 -2.04 0.58 -0.74
C THR A 193 -3.38 1.20 -1.12
N LYS A 194 -4.00 0.77 -2.22
CA LYS A 194 -5.31 1.23 -2.69
C LYS A 194 -6.47 0.34 -2.22
N ILE A 195 -6.20 -0.83 -1.66
CA ILE A 195 -7.24 -1.74 -1.16
C ILE A 195 -8.15 -1.10 -0.10
N PRO A 196 -7.65 -0.37 0.92
CA PRO A 196 -8.51 0.33 1.87
C PRO A 196 -9.43 1.37 1.19
N ARG A 197 -8.96 1.98 0.09
CA ARG A 197 -9.76 2.95 -0.68
C ARG A 197 -10.90 2.29 -1.42
N LEU A 198 -10.66 1.11 -2.02
CA LEU A 198 -11.66 0.27 -2.68
C LEU A 198 -12.74 -0.22 -1.71
N ILE A 199 -12.35 -0.68 -0.52
CA ILE A 199 -13.31 -1.08 0.52
C ILE A 199 -14.16 0.15 0.92
N GLY A 200 -13.49 1.29 1.13
CA GLY A 200 -14.12 2.52 1.55
C GLY A 200 -14.51 2.51 3.04
N LYS A 201 -14.98 3.66 3.53
CA LYS A 201 -15.31 3.82 4.96
C LYS A 201 -16.45 2.87 5.34
N LYS A 202 -16.20 1.96 6.29
CA LYS A 202 -17.15 0.90 6.70
C LYS A 202 -17.66 0.04 5.51
N GLY A 203 -16.83 -0.16 4.50
CA GLY A 203 -17.22 -0.95 3.32
C GLY A 203 -18.15 -0.23 2.35
N SER A 204 -18.32 1.10 2.45
CA SER A 204 -19.30 1.84 1.65
C SER A 204 -19.12 1.68 0.14
N MET A 205 -17.87 1.61 -0.33
CA MET A 205 -17.56 1.59 -1.76
C MET A 205 -17.76 0.20 -2.34
N VAL A 206 -17.16 -0.83 -1.73
CA VAL A 206 -17.40 -2.22 -2.14
C VAL A 206 -18.87 -2.60 -2.07
N ASN A 207 -19.59 -2.24 -1.01
CA ASN A 207 -21.02 -2.56 -0.89
C ASN A 207 -21.86 -1.85 -1.97
N MET A 208 -21.47 -0.66 -2.41
CA MET A 208 -22.13 0.02 -3.51
C MET A 208 -21.87 -0.72 -4.83
N ILE A 209 -20.63 -1.13 -5.10
CA ILE A 209 -20.28 -1.92 -6.30
C ILE A 209 -21.05 -3.23 -6.32
N LEU A 210 -21.05 -3.99 -5.22
CA LEU A 210 -21.78 -5.26 -5.09
C LEU A 210 -23.28 -5.08 -5.32
N LYS A 211 -23.90 -4.01 -4.79
CA LYS A 211 -25.33 -3.73 -4.99
C LYS A 211 -25.68 -3.35 -6.41
N GLU A 212 -24.86 -2.51 -7.05
CA GLU A 212 -25.14 -2.03 -8.40
C GLU A 212 -24.79 -3.08 -9.47
N THR A 213 -23.84 -3.97 -9.18
CA THR A 213 -23.38 -4.99 -10.16
C THR A 213 -23.96 -6.38 -9.93
N GLY A 214 -24.34 -6.72 -8.69
CA GLY A 214 -24.79 -8.07 -8.34
C GLY A 214 -23.69 -9.14 -8.35
N CYS A 215 -22.44 -8.74 -8.59
CA CYS A 215 -21.28 -9.63 -8.60
C CYS A 215 -20.85 -10.02 -7.19
N GLN A 216 -20.09 -11.11 -7.10
CA GLN A 216 -19.34 -11.49 -5.91
C GLN A 216 -17.90 -11.00 -6.07
N ILE A 217 -17.37 -10.35 -5.03
CA ILE A 217 -16.01 -9.80 -5.05
C ILE A 217 -15.30 -10.23 -3.77
N VAL A 218 -14.18 -10.93 -3.92
CA VAL A 218 -13.26 -11.24 -2.82
C VAL A 218 -12.06 -10.32 -2.94
N ILE A 219 -11.80 -9.55 -1.89
CA ILE A 219 -10.72 -8.55 -1.86
C ILE A 219 -9.56 -9.12 -1.04
N GLY A 220 -8.48 -9.51 -1.72
CA GLY A 220 -7.22 -9.83 -1.08
C GLY A 220 -6.49 -8.56 -0.61
N GLN A 221 -6.01 -8.54 0.63
CA GLN A 221 -5.18 -7.46 1.16
C GLN A 221 -3.84 -7.34 0.41
N ASN A 222 -3.45 -8.41 -0.29
CA ASN A 222 -2.29 -8.44 -1.17
C ASN A 222 -2.51 -7.77 -2.53
N GLY A 223 -3.66 -7.12 -2.75
CA GLY A 223 -3.92 -6.42 -4.00
C GLY A 223 -4.47 -7.32 -5.10
N VAL A 224 -4.72 -8.61 -4.84
CA VAL A 224 -5.36 -9.51 -5.80
C VAL A 224 -6.84 -9.61 -5.45
N ILE A 225 -7.68 -9.22 -6.39
CA ILE A 225 -9.14 -9.18 -6.25
C ILE A 225 -9.72 -10.24 -7.17
N LEU A 226 -10.52 -11.14 -6.62
CA LEU A 226 -11.30 -12.10 -7.40
C LEU A 226 -12.69 -11.53 -7.63
N VAL A 227 -13.06 -11.38 -8.89
CA VAL A 227 -14.39 -10.94 -9.32
C VAL A 227 -15.09 -12.14 -9.94
N ASN A 228 -16.29 -12.46 -9.48
CA ASN A 228 -17.15 -13.46 -10.10
C ASN A 228 -18.54 -12.86 -10.34
N CYS A 229 -18.97 -12.87 -11.59
CA CYS A 229 -20.27 -12.36 -12.00
C CYS A 229 -20.97 -13.42 -12.85
N ARG A 230 -22.30 -13.47 -12.78
CA ARG A 230 -23.10 -14.33 -13.68
C ARG A 230 -23.07 -13.84 -15.13
N ASP A 231 -22.87 -12.53 -15.30
CA ASP A 231 -22.85 -11.84 -16.57
C ASP A 231 -21.44 -11.29 -16.83
N LYS A 232 -20.90 -11.61 -18.01
CA LYS A 232 -19.55 -11.18 -18.42
C LYS A 232 -19.46 -9.67 -18.62
N GLU A 233 -20.52 -9.03 -19.10
CA GLU A 233 -20.53 -7.57 -19.27
C GLU A 233 -20.40 -6.86 -17.92
N MET A 234 -21.06 -7.40 -16.90
CA MET A 234 -20.96 -6.91 -15.53
C MET A 234 -19.58 -7.18 -14.93
N GLU A 235 -18.95 -8.30 -15.26
CA GLU A 235 -17.58 -8.61 -14.87
C GLU A 235 -16.59 -7.58 -15.46
N ASP A 236 -16.70 -7.31 -16.77
CA ASP A 236 -15.89 -6.30 -17.46
C ASP A 236 -16.12 -4.89 -16.89
N LEU A 237 -17.37 -4.54 -16.56
CA LEU A 237 -17.69 -3.28 -15.90
C LEU A 237 -17.02 -3.17 -14.53
N VAL A 238 -17.03 -4.23 -13.71
CA VAL A 238 -16.36 -4.23 -12.41
C VAL A 238 -14.85 -4.04 -12.60
N VAL A 239 -14.23 -4.70 -13.57
CA VAL A 239 -12.79 -4.51 -13.85
C VAL A 239 -12.48 -3.04 -14.19
N GLN A 240 -13.26 -2.42 -15.07
CA GLN A 240 -13.09 -0.99 -15.40
C GLN A 240 -13.29 -0.08 -14.18
N VAL A 241 -14.25 -0.40 -13.31
CA VAL A 241 -14.47 0.32 -12.05
C VAL A 241 -13.25 0.21 -11.12
N LEU A 242 -12.67 -0.99 -10.98
CA LEU A 242 -11.48 -1.22 -10.15
C LEU A 242 -10.28 -0.42 -10.66
N GLU A 243 -10.04 -0.43 -11.97
CA GLU A 243 -8.99 0.37 -12.61
C GLU A 243 -9.20 1.87 -12.40
N LYS A 244 -10.45 2.35 -12.54
CA LYS A 244 -10.79 3.75 -12.29
C LYS A 244 -10.54 4.14 -10.83
N ILE A 245 -10.87 3.27 -9.88
CA ILE A 245 -10.62 3.50 -8.45
C ILE A 245 -9.12 3.60 -8.17
N GLU A 246 -8.31 2.72 -8.75
CA GLU A 246 -6.86 2.74 -8.57
C GLU A 246 -6.25 4.06 -9.07
N ASN A 247 -6.63 4.48 -10.28
CA ASN A 247 -6.13 5.71 -10.90
C ASN A 247 -6.57 6.98 -10.15
N GLU A 248 -7.79 7.00 -9.63
CA GLU A 248 -8.38 8.20 -9.00
C GLU A 248 -8.38 8.15 -7.47
N ALA A 249 -7.66 7.21 -6.84
CA ALA A 249 -7.69 6.98 -5.39
C ALA A 249 -7.33 8.21 -4.54
N HIS A 250 -6.55 9.14 -5.10
CA HIS A 250 -6.11 10.38 -4.48
C HIS A 250 -7.16 11.50 -4.51
N THR A 251 -8.26 11.32 -5.24
CA THR A 251 -9.30 12.33 -5.42
C THR A 251 -10.38 12.26 -4.33
N THR A 252 -10.98 13.41 -4.03
CA THR A 252 -12.15 13.52 -3.14
C THR A 252 -13.43 13.18 -3.90
N GLY A 253 -14.47 12.73 -3.18
CA GLY A 253 -15.77 12.44 -3.80
C GLY A 253 -15.83 11.22 -4.73
N LEU A 254 -14.77 10.40 -4.80
CA LEU A 254 -14.69 9.23 -5.70
C LEU A 254 -15.92 8.33 -5.68
N THR A 255 -16.51 8.07 -4.51
CA THR A 255 -17.69 7.19 -4.40
C THR A 255 -18.85 7.64 -5.29
N ASN A 256 -19.14 8.94 -5.33
CA ASN A 256 -20.22 9.49 -6.16
C ASN A 256 -19.86 9.42 -7.65
N ARG A 257 -18.58 9.61 -7.99
CA ARG A 257 -18.10 9.52 -9.38
C ARG A 257 -18.16 8.09 -9.90
N ILE A 258 -17.76 7.11 -9.09
CA ILE A 258 -17.90 5.69 -9.44
C ILE A 258 -19.38 5.31 -9.56
N TYR A 259 -20.24 5.82 -8.68
CA TYR A 259 -21.67 5.59 -8.76
C TYR A 259 -22.28 6.05 -10.10
N GLY A 260 -21.97 7.29 -10.51
CA GLY A 260 -22.40 7.83 -11.79
C GLY A 260 -21.84 7.04 -12.97
N PHE A 261 -20.56 6.66 -12.90
CA PHE A 261 -19.91 5.87 -13.93
C PHE A 261 -20.56 4.49 -14.13
N ILE A 262 -20.88 3.78 -13.04
CA ILE A 262 -21.56 2.47 -13.12
C ILE A 262 -22.93 2.60 -13.80
N ARG A 263 -23.71 3.63 -13.43
CA ARG A 263 -25.03 3.86 -14.04
C ARG A 263 -24.93 4.18 -15.52
N GLU A 264 -24.04 5.09 -15.90
CA GLU A 264 -23.84 5.47 -17.30
C GLU A 264 -23.45 4.28 -18.17
N MET A 265 -22.54 3.42 -17.69
CA MET A 265 -22.11 2.24 -18.44
C MET A 265 -23.21 1.18 -18.57
N LYS A 266 -24.06 1.03 -17.53
CA LYS A 266 -25.22 0.12 -17.58
C LYS A 266 -26.33 0.61 -18.51
N GLU A 267 -26.43 1.92 -18.75
CA GLU A 267 -27.36 2.50 -19.72
C GLU A 267 -26.85 2.27 -21.16
N LYS A 268 -25.55 2.51 -21.42
CA LYS A 268 -24.96 2.29 -22.74
C LYS A 268 -24.99 0.83 -23.21
N GLY A 269 -24.79 -0.13 -22.31
CA GLY A 269 -24.85 -1.56 -22.65
C GLY A 269 -26.27 -2.10 -22.91
N ARG A 270 -27.32 -1.30 -22.67
CA ARG A 270 -28.71 -1.68 -22.99
C ARG A 270 -29.19 -1.20 -24.37
N ASP A 271 -28.43 -0.30 -24.99
CA ASP A 271 -28.76 0.33 -26.28
C ASP A 271 -28.02 -0.33 -27.46
N GLU A 272 -27.23 -1.38 -27.22
CA GLU A 272 -26.56 -2.25 -28.21
C GLU A 272 -27.23 -3.64 -28.26
#